data_AF-X0Y846-F1
#
_entry.id   AF-X0Y846-F1
#
_cell.length_a   1.000
_cell.length_b   1.000
_cell.length_c   1.000
_cell.angle_alpha   90.00
_cell.angle_beta   90.00
_cell.angle_gamma   90.00
#
_symmetry.space_group_name_H-M   'P 1'
#
loop_
_entity.id
_entity.type
_entity.pdbx_description
1 polymer ?
#
loop_
_entity_poly.entity_id
_entity_poly.type
_entity_poly.pdbx_seq_one_letter_code
_entity_poly.pdbx_strand_id
1 'polypeptide(L)'
;LSDLMTAQIHLIVPRSKSRRLKGLKLHRHRLGEGEVTRRDGVQVTTPIRTLLDVAAAGVREDQVAHAVREALQRGLVQRNDLLSAAQSRGGRAREVIGKALSMAVAAE
;
A
#
# COMPACT_ATOMS: atom_id res chain seq x y z
N LEU A 1 3.23 9.44 2.67
CA LEU A 1 2.16 8.46 2.43
C LEU A 1 1.28 8.47 3.66
N SER A 2 0.25 9.33 3.66
CA SER A 2 -0.85 9.49 4.62
C SER A 2 -0.50 9.48 6.11
N ASP A 3 -0.83 10.56 6.82
CA ASP A 3 -0.66 10.64 8.28
C ASP A 3 -1.74 9.85 9.04
N LEU A 4 -1.73 8.53 8.85
CA LEU A 4 -2.51 7.60 9.66
C LEU A 4 -1.71 7.33 10.94
N MET A 5 -1.94 8.13 11.99
CA MET A 5 -1.47 7.86 13.34
C MET A 5 -2.00 6.49 13.80
N THR A 6 -1.23 5.43 13.56
CA THR A 6 -1.56 4.06 13.93
C THR A 6 -0.84 3.68 15.23
N ALA A 7 -1.59 3.13 16.19
CA ALA A 7 -1.01 2.53 17.40
C ALA A 7 -0.29 1.19 17.13
N GLN A 8 -0.23 0.73 15.88
CA GLN A 8 0.35 -0.55 15.48
C GLN A 8 1.39 -0.39 14.37
N ILE A 9 2.54 -1.06 14.54
CA ILE A 9 3.56 -1.19 13.49
C ILE A 9 3.21 -2.38 12.60
N HIS A 10 3.17 -2.17 11.29
CA HIS A 10 2.84 -3.20 10.30
C HIS A 10 4.13 -3.82 9.74
N LEU A 11 4.29 -5.14 9.88
CA LEU A 11 5.46 -5.88 9.41
C LEU A 11 5.05 -7.03 8.49
N ILE A 12 5.85 -7.29 7.45
CA ILE A 12 5.72 -8.48 6.61
C ILE A 12 6.69 -9.55 7.11
N VAL A 13 6.18 -10.75 7.39
CA VAL A 13 6.99 -11.87 7.90
C VAL A 13 6.76 -13.15 7.08
N PRO A 14 7.77 -14.01 6.93
CA PRO A 14 7.58 -15.35 6.39
C PRO A 14 6.54 -16.14 7.21
N ARG A 15 5.77 -17.02 6.54
CA ARG A 15 4.68 -17.79 7.18
C ARG A 15 5.15 -18.63 8.39
N SER A 16 6.44 -19.00 8.44
CA SER A 16 7.05 -19.81 9.48
C SER A 16 7.32 -19.07 10.81
N LYS A 17 7.27 -17.73 10.83
CA LYS A 17 7.52 -16.94 12.06
C LYS A 17 6.23 -16.23 12.48
N SER A 18 5.42 -16.92 13.29
CA SER A 18 4.12 -16.43 13.75
C SER A 18 4.03 -16.42 15.27
N ARG A 19 4.64 -15.41 15.91
CA ARG A 19 4.32 -15.07 17.32
C ARG A 19 3.46 -13.81 17.32
N ARG A 20 2.34 -13.82 18.05
CA ARG A 20 1.59 -12.59 18.34
C ARG A 20 2.41 -11.75 19.31
N LEU A 21 2.71 -10.52 18.91
CA LEU A 21 3.44 -9.53 19.70
C LEU A 21 2.55 -8.29 19.83
N LYS A 22 2.40 -7.74 21.04
CA LYS A 22 1.61 -6.52 21.26
C LYS A 22 2.24 -5.35 20.48
N GLY A 23 1.40 -4.51 19.87
CA GLY A 23 1.84 -3.39 19.04
C GLY A 23 2.27 -3.75 17.60
N LEU A 24 2.28 -5.05 17.23
CA LEU A 24 2.67 -5.50 15.90
C LEU A 24 1.49 -6.13 15.13
N LYS A 25 1.26 -5.63 13.91
CA LYS A 25 0.39 -6.28 12.92
C LYS A 25 1.26 -7.01 11.90
N LEU A 26 1.27 -8.34 11.98
CA LEU A 26 2.04 -9.18 11.08
C LEU A 26 1.23 -9.56 9.84
N HIS A 27 1.74 -9.21 8.68
CA HIS A 27 1.23 -9.59 7.36
C HIS A 27 2.06 -10.75 6.81
N ARG A 28 1.41 -11.71 6.15
CA ARG A 28 2.04 -12.95 5.67
C ARG A 28 2.02 -13.05 4.14
N HIS A 29 2.45 -11.98 3.48
CA HIS A 29 2.49 -11.92 2.02
C HIS A 29 3.87 -12.32 1.50
N ARG A 30 3.90 -13.03 0.37
CA ARG A 30 5.12 -13.18 -0.41
C ARG A 30 5.37 -11.85 -1.13
N LEU A 31 6.58 -11.33 -1.00
CA LEU A 31 7.05 -10.17 -1.73
C LEU A 31 7.75 -10.65 -3.00
N GLY A 32 7.35 -10.09 -4.14
CA GLY A 32 8.01 -10.26 -5.42
C GLY A 32 9.28 -9.42 -5.52
N GLU A 33 10.08 -9.69 -6.55
CA GLU A 33 11.23 -8.86 -6.88
C GLU A 33 10.79 -7.42 -7.18
N GLY A 34 11.50 -6.44 -6.63
CA GLY A 34 11.17 -5.01 -6.78
C GLY A 34 10.04 -4.49 -5.90
N GLU A 35 9.38 -5.31 -5.08
CA GLU A 35 8.35 -4.84 -4.13
C GLU A 35 8.94 -4.32 -2.80
N VAL A 36 10.26 -4.47 -2.62
CA VAL A 36 11.01 -4.00 -1.46
C VAL A 36 12.00 -2.92 -1.89
N THR A 37 12.10 -1.87 -1.08
CA THR A 37 13.11 -0.83 -1.19
C THR A 37 13.77 -0.60 0.17
N ARG A 38 14.84 0.18 0.20
CA ARG A 38 15.57 0.51 1.44
C ARG A 38 15.35 1.97 1.78
N ARG A 39 14.96 2.24 3.03
CA ARG A 39 14.86 3.59 3.60
C ARG A 39 15.56 3.58 4.94
N ASP A 40 16.54 4.46 5.12
CA ASP A 40 17.30 4.62 6.37
C ASP A 40 17.85 3.31 6.94
N GLY A 41 18.34 2.46 6.05
CA GLY A 41 18.91 1.16 6.41
C GLY A 41 17.90 0.04 6.68
N VAL A 42 16.61 0.32 6.60
CA VAL A 42 15.52 -0.64 6.83
C VAL A 42 14.87 -1.03 5.50
N GLN A 43 14.54 -2.32 5.36
CA GLN A 43 13.75 -2.81 4.23
C GLN A 43 12.28 -2.46 4.45
N VAL A 44 11.71 -1.74 3.49
CA VAL A 44 10.31 -1.34 3.47
C VAL A 44 9.69 -1.71 2.14
N THR A 45 8.36 -1.79 2.08
CA THR A 45 7.67 -1.98 0.80
C THR A 45 7.79 -0.74 -0.08
N THR A 46 7.78 -0.93 -1.40
CA THR A 46 7.67 0.21 -2.33
C THR A 46 6.35 0.95 -2.12
N PRO A 47 6.26 2.24 -2.52
CA PRO A 47 5.00 2.98 -2.46
C PRO A 47 3.84 2.26 -3.16
N ILE A 48 4.06 1.72 -4.37
CA ILE A 48 3.06 0.93 -5.10
C ILE A 48 2.61 -0.27 -4.26
N ARG A 49 3.56 -1.07 -3.75
CA ARG A 49 3.26 -2.24 -2.94
C ARG A 49 2.43 -1.88 -1.69
N THR A 50 2.83 -0.81 -1.03
CA THR A 50 2.17 -0.31 0.19
C THR A 50 0.73 0.08 -0.07
N LEU A 51 0.47 0.86 -1.13
CA LEU A 51 -0.88 1.27 -1.51
C LEU A 51 -1.78 0.07 -1.83
N LEU A 52 -1.24 -0.94 -2.52
CA LEU A 52 -1.96 -2.18 -2.81
C LEU A 52 -2.27 -3.00 -1.55
N ASP A 53 -1.33 -3.07 -0.61
CA ASP A 53 -1.54 -3.75 0.67
C ASP A 53 -2.60 -3.05 1.51
N VAL A 54 -2.56 -1.72 1.60
CA VAL A 54 -3.55 -0.90 2.32
C VAL A 54 -4.95 -1.07 1.69
N ALA A 55 -5.06 -1.02 0.37
CA ALA A 55 -6.31 -1.22 -0.35
C ALA A 55 -6.91 -2.62 -0.10
N ALA A 56 -6.05 -3.65 -0.08
CA ALA A 56 -6.46 -5.03 0.20
C ALA A 56 -6.83 -5.25 1.68
N ALA A 57 -6.21 -4.52 2.61
CA ALA A 57 -6.36 -4.70 4.06
C ALA A 57 -7.71 -4.20 4.62
N GLY A 58 -8.60 -3.67 3.78
CA GLY A 58 -9.92 -3.19 4.21
C GLY A 58 -9.91 -1.78 4.81
N VAL A 59 -8.85 -1.00 4.57
CA VAL A 59 -8.83 0.43 4.91
C VAL A 59 -9.95 1.15 4.13
N ARG A 60 -10.51 2.19 4.75
CA ARG A 60 -11.63 2.94 4.16
C ARG A 60 -11.23 3.60 2.83
N GLU A 61 -12.14 3.59 1.86
CA GLU A 61 -11.84 4.03 0.49
C GLU A 61 -11.40 5.50 0.42
N ASP A 62 -11.94 6.37 1.28
CA ASP A 62 -11.55 7.78 1.43
C ASP A 62 -10.07 7.95 1.82
N GLN A 63 -9.61 7.14 2.78
CA GLN A 63 -8.23 7.16 3.25
C GLN A 63 -7.27 6.61 2.19
N VAL A 64 -7.69 5.58 1.44
CA VAL A 64 -6.90 5.06 0.31
C VAL A 64 -6.81 6.12 -0.79
N ALA A 65 -7.92 6.78 -1.13
CA ALA A 65 -7.93 7.86 -2.11
C ALA A 65 -7.01 9.02 -1.71
N HIS A 66 -7.00 9.40 -0.42
CA HIS A 66 -6.08 10.41 0.09
C HIS A 66 -4.61 9.98 -0.07
N ALA A 67 -4.27 8.75 0.35
CA ALA A 67 -2.91 8.22 0.23
C ALA A 67 -2.43 8.13 -1.22
N VAL A 68 -3.30 7.71 -2.15
CA VAL A 68 -3.01 7.66 -3.59
C VAL A 68 -2.74 9.06 -4.13
N ARG A 69 -3.59 10.03 -3.81
CA ARG A 69 -3.43 11.43 -4.26
C ARG A 69 -2.11 12.02 -3.77
N GLU A 70 -1.78 11.84 -2.51
CA GLU A 70 -0.52 12.32 -1.93
C GLU A 70 0.69 11.64 -2.58
N ALA A 71 0.61 10.33 -2.86
CA ALA A 71 1.70 9.60 -3.51
C ALA A 71 1.95 10.09 -4.95
N LEU A 72 0.88 10.39 -5.70
CA LEU A 72 0.98 10.98 -7.03
C LEU A 72 1.57 12.40 -6.97
N GLN A 73 1.02 13.26 -6.10
CA GLN A 73 1.48 14.65 -5.95
C GLN A 73 2.95 14.75 -5.53
N ARG A 74 3.43 13.82 -4.71
CA ARG A 74 4.84 13.75 -4.26
C ARG A 74 5.76 13.01 -5.25
N GLY A 75 5.24 12.56 -6.39
CA GLY A 75 6.02 11.79 -7.37
C GLY A 75 6.53 10.45 -6.86
N LEU A 76 5.89 9.87 -5.83
CA LEU A 76 6.29 8.58 -5.25
C LEU A 76 5.84 7.39 -6.10
N VAL A 77 4.81 7.60 -6.92
CA VAL A 77 4.25 6.63 -7.85
C VAL A 77 3.78 7.33 -9.11
N GLN A 78 3.83 6.64 -10.24
CA GLN A 78 3.13 7.07 -11.46
C GLN A 78 1.75 6.43 -11.53
N ARG A 79 0.78 7.17 -12.08
CA ARG A 79 -0.62 6.72 -12.23
C ARG A 79 -0.72 5.38 -12.98
N ASN A 80 -0.05 5.28 -14.13
CA ASN A 80 -0.13 4.10 -14.99
C ASN A 80 0.49 2.86 -14.34
N ASP A 81 1.62 3.03 -13.66
CA ASP A 81 2.29 1.94 -12.94
C ASP A 81 1.42 1.43 -11.79
N LEU A 82 0.79 2.35 -11.04
CA LEU A 82 -0.12 1.99 -9.95
C LEU A 82 -1.38 1.27 -10.47
N LEU A 83 -1.95 1.74 -11.59
CA LEU A 83 -3.10 1.10 -12.22
C LEU A 83 -2.75 -0.31 -12.71
N SER A 84 -1.63 -0.46 -13.42
CA SER A 84 -1.14 -1.74 -13.93
C SER A 84 -0.91 -2.74 -12.79
N ALA A 85 -0.21 -2.32 -11.73
CA ALA A 85 0.04 -3.16 -10.57
C ALA A 85 -1.26 -3.56 -9.84
N ALA A 86 -2.24 -2.65 -9.76
CA ALA A 86 -3.55 -2.96 -9.20
C ALA A 86 -4.34 -3.97 -10.04
N GLN A 87 -4.27 -3.87 -11.37
CA GLN A 87 -4.87 -4.84 -12.28
C GLN A 87 -4.24 -6.23 -12.13
N SER A 88 -2.91 -6.31 -12.10
CA SER A 88 -2.19 -7.58 -11.89
C SER A 88 -2.52 -8.22 -10.55
N ARG A 89 -2.71 -7.43 -9.49
CA ARG A 89 -3.07 -7.94 -8.16
C ARG A 89 -4.54 -8.39 -8.06
N GLY A 90 -5.45 -7.71 -8.75
CA GLY A 90 -6.87 -8.05 -8.77
C GLY A 90 -7.61 -7.83 -7.45
N GLY A 91 -8.83 -8.38 -7.37
CA GLY A 91 -9.70 -8.33 -6.20
C GLY A 91 -9.98 -6.92 -5.68
N ARG A 92 -10.13 -6.78 -4.36
CA ARG A 92 -10.41 -5.51 -3.70
C ARG A 92 -9.39 -4.42 -4.00
N ALA A 93 -8.10 -4.78 -4.12
CA ALA A 93 -7.05 -3.79 -4.40
C ALA A 93 -7.28 -3.11 -5.77
N ARG A 94 -7.65 -3.88 -6.79
CA ARG A 94 -8.01 -3.34 -8.12
C ARG A 94 -9.17 -2.36 -8.03
N GLU A 95 -10.25 -2.74 -7.36
CA GLU A 95 -11.47 -1.93 -7.26
C GLU A 95 -11.20 -0.61 -6.53
N VAL A 96 -10.58 -0.67 -5.35
CA VAL A 96 -10.33 0.51 -4.52
C VAL A 96 -9.32 1.45 -5.15
N ILE A 97 -8.22 0.93 -5.72
CA ILE A 97 -7.22 1.76 -6.41
C ILE A 97 -7.82 2.38 -7.69
N GLY A 98 -8.62 1.63 -8.45
CA GLY A 98 -9.32 2.15 -9.62
C GLY A 98 -10.19 3.36 -9.27
N LYS A 99 -11.05 3.23 -8.25
CA LYS A 99 -11.87 4.35 -7.74
C LYS A 99 -11.01 5.54 -7.29
N ALA A 100 -9.96 5.28 -6.50
CA ALA A 100 -9.06 6.32 -6.01
C ALA A 100 -8.40 7.10 -7.14
N LEU A 101 -7.95 6.41 -8.20
CA LEU A 101 -7.36 7.03 -9.37
C LEU A 101 -8.38 7.85 -10.18
N SER A 102 -9.63 7.41 -10.30
CA SER A 102 -10.70 8.18 -10.93
C SER A 102 -11.00 9.48 -10.17
N MET A 103 -11.05 9.42 -8.83
CA MET A 103 -11.25 10.60 -7.97
C MET A 103 -10.06 11.57 -7.98
N ALA A 104 -8.88 11.11 -8.35
CA ALA A 104 -7.71 11.96 -8.52
C ALA A 104 -7.74 12.73 -9.86
N VAL A 105 -8.40 12.22 -10.91
CA VAL A 105 -8.60 12.97 -12.17
C VAL A 105 -9.61 14.09 -11.99
N ALA A 106 -10.70 13.84 -11.27
CA ALA A 106 -11.79 14.81 -11.09
C ALA A 106 -11.44 16.03 -10.22
N ALA A 107 -10.19 16.13 -9.74
CA ALA A 107 -9.70 17.22 -8.91
C ALA A 107 -8.64 18.09 -9.61
N GLU A 108 -8.36 17.80 -10.89
CA GLU A 108 -7.65 18.68 -11.83
C GLU A 108 -8.67 19.45 -12.68
#